data_AF-A0A2V8C2C4-F1
#
_entry.id   AF-A0A2V8C2C4-F1
#
_cell.length_a   1.000
_cell.length_b   1.000
_cell.length_c   1.000
_cell.angle_alpha   90.00
_cell.angle_beta   90.00
_cell.angle_gamma   90.00
#
_symmetry.space_group_name_H-M   'P 1'
#
loop_
_entity.id
_entity.type
_entity.pdbx_description
1 polymer ?
#
loop_
_entity_poly.entity_id
_entity_poly.type
_entity_poly.pdbx_seq_one_letter_code
_entity_poly.pdbx_strand_id
1 'polypeptide(L)'
;RLDGESRLTLENAAFAAGVASGPATYHASWLRFDNATGETQPLSATESTTTTIDAPRGLPTASGSFIGADLSVESAGHPAWRRPIRIYFRRSGEGWTLVGLERLPETLTTDPESSRSKAETGKERGDRNPLAHQ
;
A
#
# COMPACT_ATOMS: atom_id res chain seq x y z
N ARG A 1 -10.35 -4.08 8.25
CA ARG A 1 -10.66 -2.82 8.98
C ARG A 1 -9.41 -2.37 9.73
N LEU A 2 -9.05 -1.09 9.67
CA LEU A 2 -8.01 -0.50 10.53
C LEU A 2 -8.70 0.35 11.60
N ASP A 3 -8.42 0.09 12.89
CA ASP A 3 -9.07 0.80 14.00
C ASP A 3 -8.24 1.99 14.53
N GLY A 4 -8.76 2.65 15.58
CA GLY A 4 -8.12 3.80 16.21
C GLY A 4 -6.84 3.47 16.98
N GLU A 5 -6.63 2.19 17.34
CA GLU A 5 -5.43 1.70 18.00
C GLU A 5 -4.37 1.22 16.99
N SER A 6 -4.61 1.49 15.69
CA SER A 6 -3.73 1.09 14.59
C SER A 6 -3.64 -0.44 14.45
N ARG A 7 -4.74 -1.16 14.71
CA ARG A 7 -4.84 -2.59 14.41
C ARG A 7 -5.62 -2.86 13.14
N LEU A 8 -5.01 -3.61 12.23
CA LEU A 8 -5.64 -4.13 11.04
C LEU A 8 -6.27 -5.48 11.34
N THR A 9 -7.60 -5.51 11.43
CA THR A 9 -8.39 -6.74 11.47
C THR A 9 -8.76 -7.16 10.06
N LEU A 10 -8.45 -8.40 9.73
CA LEU A 10 -8.76 -9.04 8.46
C LEU A 10 -9.92 -10.01 8.65
N GLU A 11 -10.88 -9.94 7.75
CA GLU A 11 -11.90 -10.97 7.65
C GLU A 11 -11.59 -11.84 6.44
N ASN A 12 -10.96 -12.99 6.67
CA ASN A 12 -10.70 -13.94 5.60
C ASN A 12 -11.95 -14.80 5.39
N ALA A 13 -12.75 -14.43 4.38
CA ALA A 13 -13.99 -15.13 4.05
C ALA A 13 -13.81 -16.64 3.80
N ALA A 14 -12.62 -17.09 3.37
CA ALA A 14 -12.36 -18.52 3.17
C ALA A 14 -12.25 -19.29 4.50
N PHE A 15 -11.66 -18.69 5.54
CA PHE A 15 -11.66 -19.26 6.89
C PHE A 15 -13.06 -19.20 7.51
N ALA A 16 -13.76 -18.06 7.36
CA ALA A 16 -15.12 -17.90 7.87
C ALA A 16 -16.12 -18.90 7.25
N ALA A 17 -15.95 -19.20 5.96
CA ALA A 17 -16.74 -20.19 5.24
C ALA A 17 -16.25 -21.65 5.42
N GLY A 18 -15.17 -21.88 6.17
CA GLY A 18 -14.57 -23.21 6.37
C GLY A 18 -13.87 -23.80 5.13
N VAL A 19 -13.70 -23.01 4.07
CA VAL A 19 -13.03 -23.40 2.81
C VAL A 19 -11.51 -23.46 2.99
N ALA A 20 -10.98 -22.67 3.92
CA ALA A 20 -9.57 -22.65 4.30
C ALA A 20 -9.40 -23.02 5.77
N SER A 21 -8.35 -23.80 6.08
CA SER A 21 -7.98 -24.16 7.44
C SER A 21 -6.46 -24.37 7.53
N GLY A 22 -5.94 -24.45 8.77
CA GLY A 22 -4.52 -24.63 9.03
C GLY A 22 -3.77 -23.31 9.26
N PRO A 23 -2.45 -23.40 9.48
CA PRO A 23 -1.62 -22.23 9.78
C PRO A 23 -1.58 -21.27 8.59
N ALA A 24 -1.64 -19.98 8.91
CA ALA A 24 -1.48 -18.90 7.96
C ALA A 24 -0.65 -17.79 8.61
N THR A 25 0.37 -17.31 7.89
CA THR A 25 1.14 -16.12 8.29
C THR A 25 0.75 -14.97 7.37
N TYR A 26 0.26 -13.89 7.95
CA TYR A 26 -0.08 -12.67 7.25
C TYR A 26 1.11 -11.72 7.28
N HIS A 27 1.46 -11.17 6.11
CA HIS A 27 2.51 -10.15 5.98
C HIS A 27 1.89 -8.87 5.43
N ALA A 28 2.20 -7.74 6.07
CA ALA A 28 1.73 -6.42 5.67
C ALA A 28 2.91 -5.46 5.49
N SER A 29 3.11 -4.99 4.25
CA SER A 29 4.06 -3.91 3.95
C SER A 29 3.33 -2.59 3.87
N TRP A 30 3.66 -1.66 4.75
CA TRP A 30 2.97 -0.39 4.94
C TRP A 30 3.64 0.73 4.15
N LEU A 31 2.82 1.62 3.60
CA LEU A 31 3.29 2.78 2.84
C LEU A 31 2.39 3.99 3.09
N ARG A 32 2.96 5.19 2.95
CA ARG A 32 2.19 6.42 2.73
C ARG A 32 1.81 6.49 1.27
N PHE A 33 0.64 7.05 1.00
CA PHE A 33 0.14 7.28 -0.34
C PHE A 33 -0.21 8.76 -0.51
N ASP A 34 0.28 9.38 -1.56
CA ASP A 34 -0.17 10.70 -1.99
C ASP A 34 -1.29 10.53 -3.02
N ASN A 35 -2.52 10.88 -2.65
CA ASN A 35 -3.67 10.72 -3.51
C ASN A 35 -3.72 11.74 -4.67
N ALA A 36 -2.92 12.80 -4.63
CA ALA A 36 -2.82 13.78 -5.70
C ALA A 36 -1.82 13.35 -6.78
N THR A 37 -0.67 12.80 -6.40
CA THR A 37 0.39 12.39 -7.34
C THR A 37 0.38 10.90 -7.67
N GLY A 38 -0.21 10.07 -6.81
CA GLY A 38 -0.14 8.62 -6.88
C GLY A 38 1.16 8.03 -6.32
N GLU A 39 2.02 8.86 -5.72
CA GLU A 39 3.30 8.41 -5.17
C GLU A 39 3.11 7.59 -3.89
N THR A 40 3.96 6.58 -3.70
CA THR A 40 4.00 5.76 -2.50
C THR A 40 5.36 5.86 -1.82
N GLN A 41 5.36 6.02 -0.50
CA GLN A 41 6.58 6.00 0.31
C GLN A 41 6.52 4.86 1.33
N PRO A 42 7.48 3.92 1.33
CA PRO A 42 7.52 2.83 2.31
C PRO A 42 7.60 3.36 3.76
N LEU A 43 6.88 2.71 4.67
CA LEU A 43 6.92 2.99 6.10
C LEU A 43 7.64 1.87 6.87
N SER A 44 7.08 0.66 6.83
CA SER A 44 7.61 -0.50 7.55
C SER A 44 6.88 -1.78 7.12
N ALA A 45 7.29 -2.93 7.62
CA ALA A 45 6.58 -4.20 7.43
C ALA A 45 6.22 -4.80 8.80
N THR A 46 5.06 -5.45 8.87
CA THR A 46 4.60 -6.20 10.04
C THR A 46 4.04 -7.55 9.64
N GLU A 47 4.02 -8.50 10.57
CA GLU A 47 3.51 -9.85 10.35
C GLU A 47 2.65 -10.32 11.53
N SER A 48 1.77 -11.28 11.27
CA SER A 48 0.94 -11.91 12.29
C SER A 48 0.57 -13.33 11.88
N THR A 49 0.49 -14.23 12.85
CA THR A 49 -0.08 -15.58 12.67
C THR A 49 -1.58 -15.62 12.95
N THR A 50 -2.19 -14.46 13.23
CA THR A 50 -3.62 -14.30 13.45
C THR A 50 -4.23 -13.35 12.42
N THR A 51 -5.55 -13.21 12.42
CA THR A 51 -6.27 -12.27 11.55
C THR A 51 -6.16 -10.80 12.00
N THR A 52 -5.41 -10.52 13.06
CA THR A 52 -5.15 -9.15 13.53
C THR A 52 -3.65 -8.86 13.39
N ILE A 53 -3.34 -7.78 12.66
CA ILE A 53 -1.97 -7.31 12.46
C ILE A 53 -1.85 -5.94 13.12
N ASP A 54 -0.88 -5.76 14.01
CA ASP A 54 -0.54 -4.44 14.51
C ASP A 54 0.14 -3.64 13.39
N ALA A 55 -0.37 -2.44 13.11
CA ALA A 55 0.27 -1.53 12.17
C ALA A 55 1.53 -0.92 12.80
N PRO A 56 2.51 -0.47 12.00
CA PRO A 56 3.73 0.10 12.52
C PRO A 56 3.45 1.41 13.25
N ARG A 57 4.34 1.74 14.20
CA ARG A 57 4.34 3.06 14.82
C ARG A 57 4.64 4.14 13.77
N GLY A 58 4.13 5.36 13.99
CA GLY A 58 4.43 6.50 13.11
C GLY A 58 3.51 6.65 11.89
N LEU A 59 2.33 6.01 11.91
CA LEU A 59 1.29 6.31 10.94
C LEU A 59 0.93 7.81 10.98
N PRO A 60 0.61 8.43 9.83
CA PRO A 60 0.15 9.81 9.78
C PRO A 60 -1.07 10.05 10.67
N THR A 61 -1.04 11.12 11.46
CA THR A 61 -2.14 11.51 12.36
C THR A 61 -3.05 12.58 11.76
N ALA A 62 -2.56 13.30 10.74
CA ALA A 62 -3.30 14.39 10.11
C ALA A 62 -4.53 13.85 9.35
N SER A 63 -5.70 14.46 9.59
CA SER A 63 -6.93 14.16 8.85
C SER A 63 -6.72 14.41 7.35
N GLY A 64 -7.29 13.52 6.52
CA GLY A 64 -7.08 13.52 5.08
C GLY A 64 -5.82 12.79 4.60
N SER A 65 -4.95 12.32 5.51
CA SER A 65 -3.79 11.50 5.13
C SER A 65 -4.21 10.14 4.58
N PHE A 66 -3.42 9.59 3.64
CA PHE A 66 -3.64 8.25 3.11
C PHE A 66 -2.48 7.33 3.41
N ILE A 67 -2.80 6.06 3.70
CA ILE A 67 -1.83 4.97 3.81
C ILE A 67 -2.30 3.79 2.97
N GLY A 68 -1.34 2.98 2.54
CA GLY A 68 -1.57 1.68 1.94
C GLY A 68 -0.95 0.57 2.76
N ALA A 69 -1.47 -0.65 2.61
CA ALA A 69 -0.82 -1.86 3.06
C ALA A 69 -0.89 -2.93 1.96
N ASP A 70 0.26 -3.48 1.60
CA ASP A 70 0.36 -4.67 0.75
C ASP A 70 0.26 -5.90 1.64
N LEU A 71 -0.84 -6.62 1.50
CA LEU A 71 -1.17 -7.78 2.29
C LEU A 71 -0.99 -9.05 1.48
N SER A 72 -0.10 -9.94 1.94
CA SER A 72 0.05 -11.30 1.44
C SER A 72 -0.11 -12.30 2.58
N VAL A 73 -0.43 -13.55 2.22
CA VAL A 73 -0.61 -14.64 3.19
C VAL A 73 0.20 -15.85 2.75
N GLU A 74 1.03 -16.35 3.65
CA GLU A 74 1.67 -17.65 3.52
C GLU A 74 0.77 -18.72 4.13
N SER A 75 0.29 -19.64 3.29
CA SER A 75 -0.48 -20.79 3.70
C SER A 75 -0.21 -21.96 2.75
N ALA A 76 0.08 -23.14 3.31
CA ALA A 76 0.38 -24.34 2.52
C ALA A 76 -0.79 -24.75 1.61
N GLY A 77 -2.03 -24.57 2.07
CA GLY A 77 -3.24 -24.90 1.31
C GLY A 77 -3.60 -23.87 0.23
N HIS A 78 -3.04 -22.66 0.30
CA HIS A 78 -3.41 -21.56 -0.59
C HIS A 78 -2.20 -20.75 -1.10
N PRO A 79 -1.31 -21.34 -1.94
CA PRO A 79 -0.11 -20.65 -2.43
C PRO A 79 -0.40 -19.34 -3.19
N ALA A 80 -1.57 -19.24 -3.83
CA ALA A 80 -1.99 -18.05 -4.56
C ALA A 80 -2.18 -16.82 -3.66
N TRP A 81 -2.35 -16.99 -2.34
CA TRP A 81 -2.49 -15.87 -1.39
C TRP A 81 -1.18 -15.16 -1.09
N ARG A 82 -0.04 -15.71 -1.55
CA ARG A 82 1.24 -14.99 -1.54
C ARG A 82 1.24 -13.80 -2.50
N ARG A 83 0.29 -13.74 -3.43
CA ARG A 83 0.08 -12.58 -4.31
C ARG A 83 -0.55 -11.45 -3.49
N PRO A 84 0.16 -10.32 -3.32
CA PRO A 84 -0.34 -9.27 -2.45
C PRO A 84 -1.58 -8.60 -3.04
N ILE A 85 -2.49 -8.22 -2.15
CA ILE A 85 -3.50 -7.20 -2.43
C ILE A 85 -3.04 -5.90 -1.78
N ARG A 86 -3.35 -4.76 -2.39
CA ARG A 86 -3.12 -3.47 -1.76
C ARG A 86 -4.44 -2.92 -1.24
N ILE A 87 -4.45 -2.52 0.01
CA ILE A 87 -5.59 -1.87 0.66
C ILE A 87 -5.22 -0.45 1.06
N TYR A 88 -6.13 0.50 0.83
CA TYR A 88 -5.91 1.92 1.12
C TYR A 88 -6.85 2.41 2.21
N PHE A 89 -6.30 3.16 3.15
CA PHE A 89 -7.05 3.81 4.20
C PHE A 89 -6.86 5.32 4.16
N ARG A 90 -7.97 6.05 4.38
CA ARG A 90 -7.95 7.49 4.60
C ARG A 90 -8.13 7.79 6.09
N ARG A 91 -7.28 8.65 6.64
CA ARG A 91 -7.41 9.16 8.00
C ARG A 91 -8.54 10.17 8.04
N SER A 92 -9.47 9.97 8.95
CA SER A 92 -10.50 10.94 9.36
C SER A 92 -10.20 11.41 10.78
N GLY A 93 -10.97 12.39 11.29
CA GLY A 93 -10.85 12.82 12.68
C GLY A 93 -11.11 11.70 13.69
N GLU A 94 -11.95 10.73 13.33
CA GLU A 94 -12.45 9.67 14.23
C GLU A 94 -11.71 8.33 14.06
N GLY A 95 -10.94 8.16 12.99
CA GLY A 95 -10.39 6.84 12.67
C GLY A 95 -9.85 6.69 11.26
N TRP A 96 -9.58 5.45 10.88
CA TRP A 96 -9.22 5.06 9.52
C TRP A 96 -10.42 4.49 8.79
N THR A 97 -10.65 4.98 7.57
CA THR A 97 -11.71 4.47 6.67
C THR A 97 -11.06 3.73 5.52
N LEU A 98 -11.52 2.52 5.21
CA LEU A 98 -11.11 1.80 4.00
C LEU A 98 -11.69 2.52 2.79
N VAL A 99 -10.84 2.94 1.87
CA VAL A 99 -11.25 3.72 0.68
C VAL A 99 -10.89 3.05 -0.64
N GLY A 100 -10.08 2.00 -0.62
CA GLY A 100 -9.70 1.26 -1.82
C GLY A 100 -9.13 -0.11 -1.53
N LEU A 101 -9.29 -1.01 -2.50
CA LEU A 101 -8.69 -2.33 -2.52
C LEU A 101 -8.38 -2.68 -3.98
N GLU A 102 -7.16 -3.11 -4.24
CA GLU A 102 -6.71 -3.54 -5.56
C GLU A 102 -5.92 -4.85 -5.48
N ARG A 103 -5.98 -5.64 -6.55
CA ARG A 103 -5.09 -6.81 -6.72
C ARG A 103 -3.84 -6.35 -7.44
N LEU A 104 -2.69 -6.64 -6.85
CA LEU A 104 -1.42 -6.31 -7.49
C LEU A 104 -1.06 -7.35 -8.55
N PRO A 105 -0.51 -6.94 -9.71
CA PRO A 105 0.09 -7.86 -10.68
C PRO A 105 1.27 -8.62 -10.06
N GLU A 106 1.60 -9.79 -10.64
CA GLU A 106 2.57 -10.75 -10.10
C GLU A 106 4.00 -10.22 -9.90
N THR A 107 4.32 -9.06 -10.47
CA THR A 107 5.68 -8.49 -10.54
C THR A 107 5.98 -7.34 -9.58
N LEU A 108 5.07 -6.94 -8.67
CA LEU A 108 5.34 -5.84 -7.73
C LEU A 108 6.21 -6.23 -6.52
N THR A 109 7.13 -7.17 -6.70
CA THR A 109 8.19 -7.45 -5.73
C THR A 109 9.27 -6.38 -5.88
N THR A 110 9.12 -5.25 -5.18
CA THR A 110 10.19 -4.26 -4.93
C THR A 110 11.08 -3.94 -6.13
N ASP A 111 10.52 -3.34 -7.17
CA ASP A 111 11.34 -2.62 -8.15
C ASP A 111 11.23 -1.11 -7.86
N PRO A 112 12.27 -0.47 -7.29
CA PRO A 112 12.26 0.96 -7.02
C PRO A 112 12.27 1.83 -8.30
N GLU A 113 12.33 1.27 -9.51
CA GLU A 113 12.37 2.05 -10.76
C GLU A 113 10.97 2.30 -11.36
N SER A 114 9.94 1.53 -10.99
CA SER A 114 8.59 1.71 -11.55
C SER A 114 7.94 3.04 -11.16
N SER A 115 8.34 3.63 -10.02
CA SER A 115 7.85 4.94 -9.57
C SER A 115 8.53 6.14 -10.25
N ARG A 116 9.62 5.96 -11.03
CA ARG A 116 10.34 7.08 -11.67
C ARG A 116 9.91 7.41 -13.10
N SER A 117 9.12 6.57 -13.76
CA SER A 117 8.86 6.72 -15.20
C SER A 117 7.73 7.69 -15.57
N LYS A 118 7.19 8.48 -14.63
CA LYS A 118 6.10 9.45 -14.93
C LYS A 118 6.40 10.90 -14.52
N ALA A 119 7.67 11.27 -14.43
CA ALA A 119 8.07 12.65 -14.13
C ALA A 119 9.12 13.20 -15.11
N GLU A 120 9.05 12.87 -16.40
CA GLU A 120 9.83 13.61 -17.41
C GLU A 120 9.16 13.63 -18.78
N THR A 121 8.11 14.43 -18.92
CA THR A 121 7.71 15.02 -20.21
C THR A 121 6.83 16.22 -19.91
N GLY A 122 7.43 17.39 -19.97
CA GLY A 122 6.72 18.64 -19.71
C GLY A 122 7.62 19.76 -19.21
N LYS A 123 8.71 20.05 -19.92
CA LYS A 123 9.35 21.36 -19.79
C LYS A 123 9.59 21.98 -21.16
N GLU A 124 8.52 22.48 -21.74
CA GLU A 124 8.58 23.49 -22.79
C GLU A 124 8.35 24.87 -22.16
N ARG A 125 9.42 25.68 -22.09
CA ARG A 125 9.51 27.11 -22.44
C ARG A 125 10.59 27.83 -21.65
N GLY A 126 11.46 28.52 -22.39
CA GLY A 126 12.46 29.45 -21.91
C GLY A 126 13.15 30.12 -23.09
N ASP A 127 12.55 31.22 -23.52
CA ASP A 127 12.73 32.02 -24.73
C ASP A 127 13.94 32.98 -24.65
N ARG A 128 14.62 33.22 -25.81
CA ARG A 128 15.55 34.34 -26.18
C ARG A 128 16.92 34.39 -25.45
N ASN A 129 18.07 34.77 -26.04
CA ASN A 129 18.41 35.82 -27.04
C ASN A 129 19.91 35.64 -27.49
N PRO A 130 20.60 36.57 -28.20
CA PRO A 130 20.86 36.61 -29.64
C PRO A 130 22.36 36.56 -30.08
N LEU A 131 22.58 36.60 -31.40
CA LEU A 131 23.74 37.14 -32.16
C LEU A 131 25.15 36.54 -31.95
N ALA A 132 25.73 35.98 -33.04
CA ALA A 132 26.99 36.47 -33.66
C ALA A 132 27.54 35.49 -34.73
N HIS A 133 27.74 36.03 -35.96
CA HIS A 133 28.83 35.82 -36.94
C HIS A 133 29.40 34.38 -37.13
N GLN A 134 29.48 33.80 -38.34
CA GLN A 134 29.91 34.30 -39.65
C GLN A 134 29.27 33.49 -40.77
#